data_AF-A0A7V8WG72-F1
#
_entry.id   AF-A0A7V8WG72-F1
#
_cell.length_a   1.000
_cell.length_b   1.000
_cell.length_c   1.000
_cell.angle_alpha   90.00
_cell.angle_beta   90.00
_cell.angle_gamma   90.00
#
_symmetry.space_group_name_H-M   'P 1'
#
loop_
_entity.id
_entity.type
_entity.pdbx_description
1 polymer ?
#
loop_
_entity_poly.entity_id
_entity_poly.type
_entity_poly.pdbx_seq_one_letter_code
_entity_poly.pdbx_strand_id
1 'polypeptide(L)'
;MTFRGKAAAFVRRARAALSRSRLDRELREEMAHHVELRRQQLIADGVDPRLAAREARRSFGNPGVIAERTRDVRSFVSLDDLLQDVRFGARLLRRTPLFTAVAVLSLATGLGSAVAVFNVADAVLFRPLEVRDPG
;
A
#
# COMPACT_ATOMS: atom_id res chain seq x y z
N MET A 1 19.07 13.45 14.80
CA MET A 1 19.60 12.42 13.88
C MET A 1 18.71 11.15 13.91
N THR A 2 17.48 11.19 13.36
CA THR A 2 16.51 10.05 13.40
C THR A 2 15.69 9.90 12.10
N PHE A 3 16.18 10.40 10.97
CA PHE A 3 15.45 10.37 9.69
C PHE A 3 15.50 8.99 9.00
N ARG A 4 16.63 8.27 9.09
CA ARG A 4 16.82 6.93 8.48
C ARG A 4 15.90 5.86 9.08
N GLY A 5 15.65 5.89 10.40
CA GLY A 5 14.78 4.92 11.07
C GLY A 5 13.31 5.05 10.69
N LYS A 6 12.82 6.29 10.54
CA LYS A 6 11.44 6.57 10.13
C LYS A 6 11.20 6.21 8.66
N ALA A 7 12.18 6.48 7.79
CA ALA A 7 12.12 6.08 6.38
C ALA A 7 12.08 4.55 6.22
N ALA A 8 12.92 3.81 6.95
CA ALA A 8 12.88 2.34 6.93
C ALA A 8 11.56 1.77 7.46
N ALA A 9 11.00 2.37 8.52
CA ALA A 9 9.68 1.98 9.04
C ALA A 9 8.55 2.30 8.06
N PHE A 10 8.62 3.43 7.34
CA PHE A 10 7.67 3.81 6.30
C PHE A 10 7.75 2.84 5.11
N VAL A 11 8.95 2.54 4.62
CA VAL A 11 9.17 1.57 3.53
C VAL A 11 8.68 0.18 3.94
N ARG A 12 8.90 -0.25 5.19
CA ARG A 12 8.39 -1.54 5.67
C ARG A 12 6.86 -1.56 5.77
N ARG A 13 6.22 -0.48 6.20
CA ARG A 13 4.75 -0.35 6.22
C ARG A 13 4.17 -0.30 4.80
N ALA A 14 4.80 0.42 3.89
CA ALA A 14 4.45 0.44 2.47
C ALA A 14 4.62 -0.96 1.84
N ARG A 15 5.69 -1.67 2.17
CA ARG A 15 5.94 -3.04 1.70
C ARG A 15 4.98 -4.07 2.32
N ALA A 16 4.58 -3.88 3.57
CA ALA A 16 3.53 -4.68 4.20
C ALA A 16 2.17 -4.44 3.52
N ALA A 17 1.87 -3.19 3.13
CA ALA A 17 0.72 -2.87 2.29
C ALA A 17 0.83 -3.46 0.87
N LEU A 18 2.06 -3.61 0.32
CA LEU A 18 2.32 -4.33 -0.95
C LEU A 18 2.14 -5.84 -0.85
N SER A 19 2.09 -6.44 0.35
CA SER A 19 1.99 -7.90 0.54
C SER A 19 0.61 -8.48 0.21
N ARG A 20 -0.32 -7.67 -0.29
CA ARG A 20 -1.70 -8.07 -0.60
C ARG A 20 -1.79 -9.22 -1.59
N SER A 21 -0.89 -9.28 -2.58
CA SER A 21 -0.80 -10.39 -3.54
C SER A 21 -0.36 -11.72 -2.92
N ARG A 22 0.36 -11.68 -1.79
CA ARG A 22 0.74 -12.86 -1.00
C ARG A 22 -0.44 -13.34 -0.16
N LEU A 23 -1.14 -12.44 0.51
CA LEU A 23 -2.34 -12.76 1.29
C LEU A 23 -3.47 -13.33 0.42
N ASP A 24 -3.72 -12.75 -0.76
CA ASP A 24 -4.72 -13.28 -1.72
C ASP A 24 -4.34 -14.68 -2.24
N ARG A 25 -3.04 -15.00 -2.26
CA ARG A 25 -2.52 -16.30 -2.67
C ARG A 25 -2.64 -17.30 -1.53
N GLU A 26 -2.22 -16.93 -0.32
CA GLU A 26 -2.37 -17.72 0.90
C GLU A 26 -3.85 -18.08 1.13
N LEU A 27 -4.77 -17.11 0.99
CA LEU A 27 -6.21 -17.36 1.14
C LEU A 27 -6.75 -18.35 0.10
N ARG A 28 -6.28 -18.24 -1.16
CA ARG A 28 -6.66 -19.19 -2.23
C ARG A 28 -6.11 -20.60 -1.96
N GLU A 29 -4.89 -20.68 -1.45
CA GLU A 29 -4.25 -21.95 -1.07
C GLU A 29 -4.99 -22.59 0.11
N GLU A 30 -5.35 -21.82 1.14
CA GLU A 30 -6.10 -22.28 2.31
C GLU A 30 -7.51 -22.77 1.91
N MET A 31 -8.21 -22.04 1.05
CA MET A 31 -9.50 -22.47 0.51
C MET A 31 -9.39 -23.76 -0.30
N ALA A 32 -8.36 -23.90 -1.14
CA ALA A 32 -8.13 -25.13 -1.89
C ALA A 32 -7.84 -26.31 -0.95
N HIS A 33 -7.10 -26.06 0.14
CA HIS A 33 -6.84 -27.07 1.16
C HIS A 33 -8.12 -27.53 1.86
N HIS A 34 -9.02 -26.61 2.20
CA HIS A 34 -10.32 -26.95 2.80
C HIS A 34 -11.20 -27.82 1.89
N VAL A 35 -11.27 -27.49 0.60
CA VAL A 35 -12.01 -28.31 -0.38
C VAL A 35 -11.43 -29.72 -0.48
N GLU A 36 -10.10 -29.84 -0.43
CA GLU A 36 -9.41 -31.12 -0.49
C GLU A 36 -9.64 -31.98 0.76
N LEU A 37 -9.58 -31.37 1.96
CA LEU A 37 -9.93 -32.05 3.21
C LEU A 37 -11.36 -32.58 3.17
N ARG A 38 -12.29 -31.78 2.64
CA ARG A 38 -13.70 -32.19 2.51
C ARG A 38 -13.87 -33.35 1.54
N ARG A 39 -13.12 -33.34 0.42
CA ARG A 39 -13.10 -34.45 -0.54
C ARG A 39 -12.63 -35.74 0.12
N GLN A 40 -11.58 -35.68 0.94
CA GLN A 40 -11.04 -36.84 1.64
C GLN A 40 -12.02 -37.41 2.68
N GLN A 41 -12.71 -36.53 3.43
CA GLN A 41 -13.77 -36.94 4.35
C GLN A 41 -14.91 -37.66 3.62
N LEU A 42 -15.41 -37.11 2.51
CA LEU A 42 -16.47 -37.75 1.73
C LEU A 42 -16.05 -39.15 1.24
N ILE A 43 -14.80 -39.33 0.83
CA ILE A 43 -14.27 -40.65 0.45
C ILE A 43 -14.22 -41.59 1.65
N ALA A 44 -13.77 -41.10 2.81
CA ALA A 44 -13.73 -41.88 4.04
C ALA A 44 -15.13 -42.28 4.51
N ASP A 45 -16.13 -41.42 4.27
CA ASP A 45 -17.55 -41.66 4.54
C ASP A 45 -18.21 -42.58 3.49
N GLY A 46 -17.43 -43.07 2.51
CA GLY A 46 -17.88 -44.06 1.53
C GLY A 46 -18.46 -43.49 0.23
N VAL A 47 -18.38 -42.18 0.01
CA VAL A 47 -18.81 -41.55 -1.26
C VAL A 47 -17.81 -41.90 -2.37
N ASP A 48 -18.33 -42.22 -3.56
CA ASP A 48 -17.51 -42.50 -4.75
C ASP A 48 -16.49 -41.36 -4.98
N PRO A 49 -15.17 -41.66 -5.09
CA PRO A 49 -14.13 -40.67 -5.34
C PRO A 49 -14.39 -39.74 -6.53
N ARG A 50 -15.08 -40.23 -7.56
CA ARG A 50 -15.45 -39.45 -8.76
C ARG A 50 -16.53 -38.40 -8.46
N LEU A 51 -17.39 -38.67 -7.47
CA LEU A 51 -18.46 -37.77 -7.03
C LEU A 51 -18.00 -36.86 -5.89
N ALA A 52 -17.15 -37.36 -4.99
CA ALA A 52 -16.64 -36.66 -3.82
C ALA A 52 -15.98 -35.30 -4.16
N ALA A 53 -15.27 -35.21 -5.28
CA ALA A 53 -14.64 -33.95 -5.71
C ALA A 53 -15.66 -32.87 -6.11
N ARG A 54 -16.76 -33.26 -6.78
CA ARG A 54 -17.85 -32.34 -7.16
C ARG A 54 -18.66 -31.93 -5.95
N GLU A 55 -18.92 -32.87 -5.05
CA GLU A 55 -19.70 -32.66 -3.84
C GLU A 55 -18.96 -31.78 -2.83
N ALA A 56 -17.66 -32.00 -2.63
CA ALA A 56 -16.81 -31.12 -1.82
C ALA A 56 -16.87 -29.67 -2.31
N ARG A 57 -16.72 -29.44 -3.63
CA ARG A 57 -16.83 -28.10 -4.23
C ARG A 57 -18.22 -27.47 -4.06
N ARG A 58 -19.29 -28.24 -4.22
CA ARG A 58 -20.66 -27.76 -4.00
C ARG A 58 -20.91 -27.38 -2.54
N SER A 59 -20.44 -28.22 -1.61
CA SER A 59 -20.63 -28.01 -0.17
C SER A 59 -19.82 -26.84 0.40
N PHE A 60 -18.66 -26.52 -0.20
CA PHE A 60 -17.84 -25.37 0.19
C PHE A 60 -18.43 -24.02 -0.26
N GLY A 61 -19.31 -24.02 -1.27
CA GLY A 61 -19.90 -22.82 -1.86
C GLY A 61 -19.08 -22.25 -3.01
N ASN A 62 -19.41 -21.03 -3.47
CA ASN A 62 -18.66 -20.38 -4.56
C ASN A 62 -17.40 -19.67 -4.00
N PRO A 63 -16.19 -20.22 -4.17
CA PRO A 63 -14.95 -19.62 -3.68
C PRO A 63 -14.70 -18.23 -4.25
N GLY A 64 -15.18 -17.94 -5.47
CA GLY A 64 -15.06 -16.63 -6.09
C GLY A 64 -15.81 -15.55 -5.31
N VAL A 65 -17.03 -15.85 -4.87
CA VAL A 65 -17.88 -14.92 -4.08
C VAL A 65 -17.29 -14.67 -2.69
N ILE A 66 -16.72 -15.70 -2.07
CA ILE A 66 -16.08 -15.59 -0.75
C ILE A 66 -14.81 -14.71 -0.86
N ALA A 67 -13.99 -14.94 -1.88
CA ALA A 67 -12.80 -14.12 -2.13
C ALA A 67 -13.16 -12.66 -2.45
N GLU A 68 -14.22 -12.42 -3.22
CA GLU A 68 -14.67 -11.09 -3.64
C GLU A 68 -15.21 -10.27 -2.45
N ARG A 69 -16.06 -10.86 -1.60
CA ARG A 69 -16.53 -10.21 -0.36
C ARG A 69 -15.40 -9.86 0.61
N THR A 70 -14.35 -10.68 0.64
CA THR A 70 -13.17 -10.42 1.48
C THR A 70 -12.27 -9.34 0.87
N ARG A 71 -12.28 -9.21 -0.46
CA ARG A 71 -11.47 -8.25 -1.20
C ARG A 71 -11.98 -6.82 -1.02
N ASP A 72 -13.30 -6.60 -1.02
CA ASP A 72 -13.90 -5.26 -0.92
C ASP A 72 -13.62 -4.57 0.42
N VAL A 73 -13.72 -5.29 1.55
CA VAL A 73 -13.44 -4.73 2.88
C VAL A 73 -11.95 -4.43 3.09
N ARG A 74 -11.08 -5.16 2.40
CA ARG A 74 -9.60 -5.03 2.52
C ARG A 74 -8.99 -4.13 1.45
N SER A 75 -9.80 -3.57 0.52
CA SER A 75 -9.31 -2.79 -0.64
C SER A 75 -9.03 -1.32 -0.40
N PHE A 76 -9.36 -0.79 0.77
CA PHE A 76 -9.26 0.65 1.01
C PHE A 76 -7.86 1.27 0.83
N VAL A 77 -6.78 0.48 0.73
CA VAL A 77 -5.43 0.99 0.43
C VAL A 77 -4.62 -0.02 -0.41
N SER A 78 -5.04 -0.31 -1.65
CA SER A 78 -4.15 -0.99 -2.59
C SER A 78 -3.10 -0.03 -3.13
N LEU A 79 -1.85 -0.47 -3.24
CA LEU A 79 -0.82 0.34 -3.90
C LEU A 79 -1.02 0.42 -5.41
N ASP A 80 -1.70 -0.56 -6.03
CA ASP A 80 -2.12 -0.46 -7.42
C ASP A 80 -3.18 0.65 -7.60
N ASP A 81 -4.13 0.75 -6.68
CA ASP A 81 -5.14 1.83 -6.69
C ASP A 81 -4.47 3.19 -6.48
N LEU A 82 -3.54 3.29 -5.52
CA LEU A 82 -2.75 4.51 -5.33
C LEU A 82 -1.91 4.87 -6.56
N LEU A 83 -1.27 3.91 -7.22
CA LEU A 83 -0.50 4.15 -8.44
C LEU A 83 -1.40 4.56 -9.60
N GLN A 84 -2.60 3.99 -9.68
CA GLN A 84 -3.61 4.34 -10.66
C GLN A 84 -4.11 5.78 -10.43
N ASP A 85 -4.40 6.14 -9.19
CA ASP A 85 -4.81 7.49 -8.80
C ASP A 85 -3.70 8.52 -9.06
N VAL A 86 -2.45 8.21 -8.73
CA VAL A 86 -1.30 9.07 -9.03
C VAL A 86 -1.12 9.25 -10.53
N ARG A 87 -1.21 8.16 -11.32
CA ARG A 87 -1.15 8.25 -12.80
C ARG A 87 -2.29 9.07 -13.37
N PHE A 88 -3.48 8.89 -12.81
CA PHE A 88 -4.67 9.63 -13.22
C PHE A 88 -4.54 11.12 -12.89
N GLY A 89 -4.13 11.46 -11.67
CA GLY A 89 -3.84 12.82 -11.23
C GLY A 89 -2.75 13.47 -12.07
N ALA A 90 -1.65 12.76 -12.35
CA ALA A 90 -0.59 13.27 -13.23
C ALA A 90 -1.10 13.54 -14.66
N ARG A 91 -1.97 12.68 -15.20
CA ARG A 91 -2.60 12.90 -16.51
C ARG A 91 -3.53 14.13 -16.49
N LEU A 92 -4.26 14.33 -15.39
CA LEU A 92 -5.13 15.49 -15.22
C LEU A 92 -4.31 16.79 -15.16
N LEU A 93 -3.24 16.82 -14.38
CA LEU A 93 -2.33 17.97 -14.28
C LEU A 93 -1.69 18.33 -15.63
N ARG A 94 -1.38 17.32 -16.46
CA ARG A 94 -0.86 17.52 -17.82
C ARG A 94 -1.91 18.02 -18.81
N ARG A 95 -3.21 17.78 -18.55
CA ARG A 95 -4.30 18.30 -19.38
C ARG A 95 -4.59 19.78 -19.11
N THR A 96 -4.30 20.28 -17.92
CA THR A 96 -4.53 21.68 -17.52
C THR A 96 -3.22 22.38 -17.13
N PRO A 97 -2.25 22.50 -18.06
CA PRO A 97 -0.88 22.92 -17.74
C PRO A 97 -0.81 24.34 -17.15
N LEU A 98 -1.68 25.27 -17.58
CA LEU A 98 -1.68 26.64 -17.07
C LEU A 98 -2.09 26.69 -15.59
N PHE A 99 -3.18 26.03 -15.23
CA PHE A 99 -3.64 25.94 -13.83
C PHE A 99 -2.60 25.24 -12.96
N THR A 100 -2.05 24.12 -13.44
CA THR A 100 -0.97 23.39 -12.75
C THR A 100 0.25 24.28 -12.51
N ALA A 101 0.67 25.06 -13.50
CA ALA A 101 1.82 25.95 -13.37
C ALA A 101 1.59 27.04 -12.30
N VAL A 102 0.43 27.69 -12.31
CA VAL A 102 0.08 28.70 -11.29
C VAL A 102 0.04 28.07 -9.90
N ALA A 103 -0.59 26.90 -9.76
CA ALA A 103 -0.64 26.18 -8.49
C ALA A 103 0.77 25.81 -7.98
N VAL A 104 1.63 25.29 -8.86
CA VAL A 104 3.02 24.94 -8.52
C VAL A 104 3.83 26.17 -8.11
N LEU A 105 3.72 27.28 -8.85
CA LEU A 105 4.43 28.52 -8.51
C LEU A 105 3.98 29.08 -7.17
N SER A 106 2.67 29.15 -6.91
CA SER A 106 2.12 29.60 -5.63
C SER A 106 2.62 28.74 -4.46
N LEU A 107 2.62 27.41 -4.62
CA LEU A 107 3.15 26.48 -3.62
C LEU A 107 4.65 26.64 -3.43
N ALA A 108 5.41 26.79 -4.53
CA ALA A 108 6.86 26.96 -4.49
C ALA A 108 7.24 28.26 -3.78
N THR A 109 6.52 29.36 -4.00
CA THR A 109 6.74 30.63 -3.29
C THR A 109 6.46 30.48 -1.80
N GLY A 110 5.35 29.87 -1.41
CA GLY A 110 5.01 29.67 0.00
C GLY A 110 6.02 28.80 0.74
N LEU A 111 6.34 27.63 0.17
CA LEU A 111 7.32 26.70 0.74
C LEU A 111 8.73 27.29 0.73
N GLY A 112 9.14 27.89 -0.39
CA GLY A 112 10.44 28.50 -0.57
C GLY A 112 10.66 29.69 0.37
N SER A 113 9.63 30.51 0.59
CA SER A 113 9.70 31.62 1.54
C SER A 113 9.88 31.11 2.97
N ALA A 114 9.12 30.10 3.39
CA ALA A 114 9.25 29.53 4.73
C ALA A 114 10.65 28.93 4.95
N VAL A 115 11.18 28.19 3.96
CA VAL A 115 12.52 27.60 4.00
C VAL A 115 13.61 28.68 3.96
N ALA A 116 13.46 29.73 3.15
CA ALA A 116 14.42 30.82 3.04
C ALA A 116 14.54 31.60 4.35
N VAL A 117 13.41 31.96 4.97
CA VAL A 117 13.41 32.65 6.27
C VAL A 117 14.11 31.80 7.33
N PHE A 118 13.81 30.50 7.39
CA PHE A 118 14.48 29.60 8.31
C PHE A 118 15.98 29.48 8.03
N ASN A 119 16.39 29.34 6.77
CA ASN A 119 17.81 29.26 6.40
C ASN A 119 18.58 30.55 6.72
N VAL A 120 17.96 31.72 6.51
CA VAL A 120 18.56 33.01 6.89
C VAL A 120 18.65 33.12 8.41
N ALA A 121 17.58 32.78 9.12
CA ALA A 121 17.59 32.76 10.58
C ALA A 121 18.65 31.78 11.12
N ASP A 122 18.75 30.58 10.56
CA ASP A 122 19.79 29.60 10.90
C ASP A 122 21.19 30.14 10.62
N ALA A 123 21.40 30.75 9.44
CA ALA A 123 22.70 31.31 9.06
C ALA A 123 23.14 32.51 9.92
N VAL A 124 22.19 33.29 10.43
CA VAL A 124 22.46 34.53 11.21
C VAL A 124 22.43 34.28 12.72
N LEU A 125 21.52 33.44 13.21
CA LEU A 125 21.32 33.20 14.65
C LEU A 125 21.97 31.90 15.15
N PHE A 126 22.11 30.87 14.30
CA PHE A 126 22.51 29.52 14.73
C PHE A 126 23.80 28.99 14.10
N ARG A 127 24.30 29.62 13.02
CA ARG A 127 25.66 29.37 12.54
C ARG A 127 26.59 29.87 13.63
N PRO A 128 27.47 29.01 14.16
CA PRO A 128 28.26 29.37 15.33
C PRO A 128 29.03 30.64 15.00
N LEU A 129 28.79 31.69 15.79
CA LEU A 129 29.83 32.67 16.06
C LEU A 129 31.06 31.82 16.34
N GLU A 130 32.06 31.88 15.45
CA GLU A 130 33.39 31.39 15.78
C GLU A 130 33.75 32.11 17.08
N VAL A 131 33.51 31.43 18.20
CA VAL A 131 34.14 31.78 19.45
C VAL A 131 35.60 31.47 19.15
N ARG A 132 36.29 32.50 18.65
CA ARG A 132 37.74 32.58 18.70
C ARG A 132 38.09 32.42 20.17
N ASP A 133 38.46 31.19 20.49
CA ASP A 133 39.28 30.75 21.60
C ASP A 133 39.49 31.84 22.68
N PRO A 134 38.71 31.85 23.77
CA PRO A 134 39.10 32.60 24.94
C PRO A 134 40.19 31.78 25.62
N GLY A 135 41.44 32.21 25.42
CA GLY A 135 42.59 31.68 26.16
C GLY A 135 42.43 31.76 27.67
#